data_AF-A0A7V5K9J8-F1
#
_entry.id   AF-A0A7V5K9J8-F1
#
_cell.length_a   1.000
_cell.length_b   1.000
_cell.length_c   1.000
_cell.angle_alpha   90.00
_cell.angle_beta   90.00
_cell.angle_gamma   90.00
#
_symmetry.space_group_name_H-M   'P 1'
#
loop_
_entity.id
_entity.type
_entity.pdbx_description
1 polymer ?
#
loop_
_entity_poly.entity_id
_entity_poly.type
_entity_poly.pdbx_seq_one_letter_code
_entity_poly.pdbx_strand_id
1 'polypeptide(L)' 'MTKLRHYDNLGTARFVTLSCCHNFNLLKTDFAITVFLKYLNIIRQKYNVKLFGYVVMPNHVHLILPAG' A
#
# COMPACT_ATOMS: atom_id res chain seq x y z
N MET A 1 2.73 -21.49 9.32
CA MET A 1 3.11 -20.46 8.33
C MET A 1 2.43 -20.78 7.01
N THR A 2 1.53 -19.92 6.54
CA THR A 2 0.95 -20.04 5.19
C THR A 2 2.03 -19.71 4.16
N LYS A 3 2.25 -20.58 3.18
CA LYS A 3 3.20 -20.33 2.09
C LYS A 3 2.59 -19.29 1.16
N LEU A 4 3.12 -18.07 1.19
CA LEU A 4 2.69 -16.99 0.30
C LEU A 4 3.07 -17.36 -1.15
N ARG A 5 2.07 -17.39 -2.03
CA ARG A 5 2.27 -17.62 -3.47
C ARG A 5 2.11 -16.30 -4.20
N HIS A 6 3.19 -15.84 -4.82
CA HIS A 6 3.19 -14.63 -5.66
C HIS A 6 2.76 -14.99 -7.08
N TYR A 7 1.83 -14.21 -7.63
CA TYR A 7 1.37 -14.32 -9.01
C TYR A 7 1.83 -13.08 -9.78
N ASP A 8 3.04 -13.16 -10.34
CA ASP A 8 3.71 -11.97 -10.89
C ASP A 8 3.52 -11.79 -12.40
N ASN A 9 3.10 -12.82 -13.15
CA ASN A 9 3.25 -12.88 -14.61
C ASN A 9 1.94 -12.79 -15.42
N LEU A 10 0.84 -12.29 -14.84
CA LEU A 10 -0.48 -12.36 -15.50
C LEU A 10 -0.90 -11.07 -16.23
N GLY A 11 -0.09 -10.01 -16.25
CA GLY A 11 -0.53 -8.71 -16.82
C GLY A 11 -1.68 -8.05 -16.04
N THR A 12 -2.07 -8.63 -14.90
CA THR A 12 -3.16 -8.15 -14.04
C THR A 12 -2.65 -7.20 -12.95
N ALA A 13 -3.43 -6.16 -12.66
CA ALA A 13 -3.16 -5.28 -11.53
C ALA A 13 -3.06 -6.07 -10.22
N ARG A 14 -2.11 -5.69 -9.37
CA ARG A 14 -1.86 -6.32 -8.07
C ARG A 14 -2.51 -5.51 -6.96
N PHE A 15 -3.26 -6.19 -6.11
CA PHE A 15 -3.85 -5.62 -4.92
C PHE A 15 -3.00 -5.94 -3.70
N VAL A 16 -2.47 -4.91 -3.04
CA VAL A 16 -1.60 -5.04 -1.86
C VAL A 16 -2.29 -4.43 -0.66
N THR A 17 -2.35 -5.18 0.44
CA THR A 17 -2.88 -4.70 1.74
C THR A 17 -1.74 -4.57 2.74
N LEU A 18 -1.63 -3.40 3.35
CA LEU A 18 -0.66 -3.07 4.40
C LEU A 18 -1.44 -2.82 5.69
N SER A 19 -1.23 -3.62 6.73
CA SER A 19 -1.90 -3.41 8.02
C SER A 19 -0.98 -2.73 9.02
N CYS A 20 -1.54 -1.86 9.85
CA CYS A 20 -0.87 -1.32 11.02
C CYS A 20 -0.58 -2.46 12.01
N CYS A 21 0.56 -2.36 12.71
CA CYS A 21 0.96 -3.33 13.73
C CYS A 21 -0.17 -3.54 14.75
N HIS A 22 -0.42 -4.80 15.11
CA HIS A 22 -1.51 -5.20 16.02
C HIS A 22 -2.91 -4.71 15.60
N ASN A 23 -3.10 -4.38 14.32
CA ASN A 23 -4.36 -3.86 13.79
C ASN A 23 -4.81 -2.54 14.44
N PHE A 24 -3.86 -1.76 14.95
CA PHE A 24 -4.16 -0.47 15.56
C PHE A 24 -4.63 0.56 14.54
N ASN A 25 -5.53 1.44 14.98
CA ASN A 25 -6.08 2.47 14.13
C ASN A 25 -5.18 3.73 14.06
N LEU A 26 -3.94 3.56 13.57
CA LEU A 26 -2.93 4.63 13.56
C LEU A 26 -3.15 5.69 12.47
N LEU A 27 -3.99 5.40 11.47
CA LEU A 27 -4.28 6.27 10.33
C LEU A 27 -5.64 6.97 10.49
N LYS A 28 -5.94 7.44 11.71
CA LYS A 28 -7.21 8.12 12.05
C LYS A 28 -7.17 9.64 12.00
N THR A 29 -5.97 10.22 12.05
CA THR A 29 -5.79 11.67 12.08
C THR A 29 -5.27 12.17 10.76
N ASP A 30 -5.68 13.37 10.36
CA ASP A 30 -5.19 14.01 9.14
C ASP A 30 -3.67 14.13 9.13
N PHE A 31 -3.06 14.34 10.30
CA PHE A 31 -1.60 14.35 10.45
C PHE A 31 -0.97 13.01 10.08
N ALA A 32 -1.49 11.90 10.63
CA ALA A 32 -0.97 10.56 10.34
C ALA A 32 -1.15 10.19 8.86
N ILE A 33 -2.31 10.52 8.28
CA ILE A 33 -2.59 10.30 6.86
C ILE A 33 -1.62 11.13 6.01
N THR A 34 -1.41 12.41 6.34
CA THR A 34 -0.50 13.30 5.59
C THR A 34 0.94 12.79 5.63
N VAL A 35 1.41 12.35 6.81
CA VAL A 35 2.74 11.75 6.95
C VAL A 35 2.86 10.49 6.08
N PHE A 36 1.87 9.60 6.14
CA PHE A 36 1.85 8.40 5.32
C PHE A 36 1.92 8.71 3.82
N LEU A 37 1.06 9.62 3.33
CA LEU A 37 0.99 9.99 1.92
C LEU A 37 2.29 10.65 1.43
N LYS A 38 2.92 11.49 2.27
CA LYS A 38 4.23 12.09 1.96
C LYS A 38 5.27 11.00 1.69
N TYR A 39 5.40 10.02 2.58
CA TYR A 39 6.37 8.94 2.41
C TYR A 39 6.00 7.98 1.29
N LEU A 40 4.70 7.69 1.08
CA LEU A 40 4.24 6.90 -0.05
C LEU A 40 4.69 7.54 -1.37
N ASN A 41 4.55 8.85 -1.53
CA ASN A 41 5.00 9.54 -2.73
C ASN A 41 6.54 9.56 -2.88
N ILE A 42 7.28 9.76 -1.78
CA ILE A 42 8.76 9.71 -1.80
C ILE A 42 9.23 8.32 -2.26
N ILE A 43 8.67 7.24 -1.71
CA ILE A 43 9.03 5.87 -2.08
C ILE A 43 8.64 5.59 -3.53
N ARG A 44 7.43 6.02 -3.94
CA ARG A 44 6.95 5.90 -5.31
C ARG A 44 7.94 6.50 -6.31
N GLN A 45 8.41 7.72 -6.05
CA GLN A 45 9.39 8.41 -6.89
C GLN A 45 10.76 7.75 -6.83
N LYS A 46 11.26 7.41 -5.62
CA LYS A 46 12.60 6.82 -5.42
C LYS A 46 12.76 5.48 -6.14
N TYR A 47 11.72 4.64 -6.14
CA TYR A 47 11.76 3.30 -6.73
C TYR A 47 11.03 3.22 -8.08
N ASN A 48 10.63 4.36 -8.65
CA ASN A 48 9.87 4.45 -9.90
C ASN A 48 8.66 3.50 -9.96
N VAL A 49 7.97 3.36 -8.83
CA VAL A 49 6.80 2.48 -8.71
C VAL A 49 5.60 3.18 -9.33
N LYS A 50 4.95 2.54 -10.29
CA LYS A 50 3.65 3.02 -10.78
C LYS A 50 2.56 2.60 -9.78
N LEU A 51 1.61 3.50 -9.52
CA LEU A 51 0.48 3.28 -8.61
C LEU A 51 -0.80 3.70 -9.33
N PHE A 52 -1.73 2.77 -9.51
CA PHE A 52 -3.04 3.06 -10.12
C PHE A 52 -4.00 3.71 -9.14
N GLY A 53 -3.92 3.35 -7.86
CA GLY A 53 -4.75 3.93 -6.82
C GLY A 53 -4.41 3.41 -5.44
N TYR A 54 -4.95 4.06 -4.41
CA TYR A 54 -4.81 3.65 -3.03
C TYR A 54 -6.02 4.09 -2.20
N VAL A 55 -6.28 3.37 -1.10
CA VAL A 55 -7.27 3.75 -0.08
C VAL A 55 -6.62 3.62 1.29
N VAL A 56 -6.75 4.66 2.11
CA VAL A 56 -6.28 4.65 3.50
C VAL A 56 -7.46 4.41 4.41
N MET A 57 -7.45 3.28 5.12
CA MET A 57 -8.36 2.97 6.20
C MET A 57 -7.68 3.26 7.56
N PRO A 58 -8.44 3.43 8.64
CA PRO A 58 -7.88 3.72 9.96
C PRO A 58 -6.75 2.79 10.44
N ASN A 59 -6.78 1.51 10.06
CA ASN A 59 -5.85 0.46 10.50
C ASN A 59 -5.06 -0.20 9.36
N HIS A 60 -5.34 0.09 8.10
CA HIS A 60 -4.66 -0.52 6.97
C HIS A 60 -4.76 0.33 5.71
N VAL A 61 -3.96 0.01 4.70
CA VAL A 61 -3.94 0.69 3.41
C VAL A 61 -4.04 -0.35 2.32
N HIS A 62 -4.85 -0.06 1.30
CA HIS A 62 -4.89 -0.82 0.07
C HIS A 62 -4.18 -0.06 -1.03
N LEU A 63 -3.35 -0.74 -1.80
CA LEU A 63 -2.65 -0.21 -2.97
C LEU A 63 -2.99 -1.05 -4.20
N ILE A 64 -3.18 -0.38 -5.34
CA ILE A 64 -3.36 -1.01 -6.65
C ILE A 64 -2.15 -0.68 -7.50
N LEU A 65 -1.34 -1.70 -7.79
CA LEU A 65 -0.16 -1.59 -8.61
C LEU A 65 -0.45 -2.16 -10.00
N PRO A 66 0.12 -1.60 -11.09
CA PRO A 66 0.08 -2.26 -12.38
C PRO A 66 0.79 -3.61 -12.33
N ALA A 67 0.46 -4.48 -13.28
CA ALA A 67 1.38 -5.57 -13.62
C ALA A 67 2.71 -4.99 -14.11
N GLY A 68 3.79 -5.67 -13.77
CA GLY A 68 5.14 -5.33 -14.26
C GLY A 68 5.24 -5.34 -15.77
#